data_AF-A0A2V8YRB2-F1
#
_entry.id   AF-A0A2V8YRB2-F1
#
_cell.length_a   1.000
_cell.length_b   1.000
_cell.length_c   1.000
_cell.angle_alpha   90.00
_cell.angle_beta   90.00
_cell.angle_gamma   90.00
#
_symmetry.space_group_name_H-M   'P 1'
#
loop_
_entity.id
_entity.type
_entity.pdbx_description
1 polymer ?
#
loop_
_entity_poly.entity_id
_entity_poly.type
_entity_poly.pdbx_seq_one_letter_code
_entity_poly.pdbx_strand_id
1 'polypeptide(L)'
;MNAGQSAAAEAKDQPYAIEYYYKAKWGHAEEFLALFKKNHYPVLKKEMELGRMLKVTMVTPRYHMTEDARWDCRVTIVFKNAAVANDNFDSSGIIKQLYPDQETYKKEEQRRFEILDAHWDLPIKDVDLDAR
;
A
#
# COMPACT_ATOMS: atom_id res chain seq x y z
N MET A 1 -15.64 -26.46 24.86
CA MET A 1 -14.75 -25.57 24.07
C MET A 1 -15.64 -24.42 23.59
N ASN A 2 -15.29 -23.19 23.95
CA ASN A 2 -16.23 -22.06 24.01
C ASN A 2 -16.27 -21.31 22.66
N ALA A 3 -17.41 -21.29 21.99
CA ALA A 3 -17.59 -20.68 20.66
C ALA A 3 -17.24 -19.17 20.59
N GLY A 4 -17.18 -18.48 21.73
CA GLY A 4 -16.73 -17.09 21.82
C GLY A 4 -15.21 -16.90 21.73
N GLN A 5 -14.41 -17.92 22.00
CA GLN A 5 -12.94 -17.85 21.87
C GLN A 5 -12.47 -18.12 20.43
N SER A 6 -13.24 -18.87 19.63
CA SER A 6 -12.94 -19.15 18.23
C SER A 6 -13.22 -17.94 17.33
N ALA A 7 -14.34 -17.25 17.51
CA ALA A 7 -14.70 -16.08 16.70
C ALA A 7 -13.72 -14.89 16.86
N ALA A 8 -13.22 -14.66 18.09
CA ALA A 8 -12.22 -13.62 18.36
C ALA A 8 -10.82 -13.99 17.85
N ALA A 9 -10.52 -15.29 17.70
CA ALA A 9 -9.28 -15.77 17.08
C ALA A 9 -9.38 -15.70 15.55
N GLU A 10 -10.52 -16.05 14.95
CA GLU A 10 -10.78 -15.93 13.51
C GLU A 10 -10.71 -14.48 13.04
N ALA A 11 -11.19 -13.51 13.83
CA ALA A 11 -11.09 -12.09 13.51
C ALA A 11 -9.62 -11.58 13.45
N LYS A 12 -8.68 -12.23 14.14
CA LYS A 12 -7.26 -11.84 14.15
C LYS A 12 -6.49 -12.29 12.92
N ASP A 13 -6.99 -13.28 12.19
CA ASP A 13 -6.35 -13.85 11.01
C ASP A 13 -7.08 -13.53 9.69
N GLN A 14 -8.08 -12.65 9.73
CA GLN A 14 -8.74 -12.17 8.51
C GLN A 14 -7.83 -11.26 7.69
N PRO A 15 -7.86 -11.36 6.36
CA PRO A 15 -7.22 -10.39 5.47
C PRO A 15 -7.57 -8.96 5.86
N TYR A 16 -6.57 -8.08 5.83
CA TYR A 16 -6.72 -6.69 6.24
C TYR A 16 -6.31 -5.76 5.11
N ALA A 17 -7.27 -4.99 4.59
CA ALA A 17 -7.03 -4.12 3.44
C ALA A 17 -6.81 -2.67 3.87
N ILE A 18 -5.79 -2.05 3.28
CA ILE A 18 -5.51 -0.63 3.41
C ILE A 18 -5.44 -0.04 2.01
N GLU A 19 -6.12 1.09 1.81
CA GLU A 19 -6.01 1.90 0.61
C GLU A 19 -5.07 3.09 0.84
N TYR A 20 -4.12 3.27 -0.05
CA TYR A 20 -3.10 4.32 -0.04
C TYR A 20 -3.38 5.24 -1.21
N TYR A 21 -3.79 6.46 -0.92
CA TYR A 21 -4.12 7.45 -1.92
C TYR A 21 -2.97 8.43 -2.10
N TYR A 22 -2.70 8.78 -3.35
CA TYR A 22 -1.64 9.70 -3.74
C TYR A 22 -2.21 10.77 -4.66
N LYS A 23 -2.03 12.02 -4.26
CA LYS A 23 -2.32 13.21 -5.07
C LYS A 23 -0.98 13.81 -5.48
N ALA A 24 -0.63 13.69 -6.76
CA ALA A 24 0.61 14.23 -7.31
C ALA A 24 0.45 15.71 -7.64
N LYS A 25 1.56 16.45 -7.63
CA LYS A 25 1.63 17.78 -8.23
C LYS A 25 1.26 17.70 -9.72
N TRP A 26 0.63 18.74 -10.24
CA TRP A 26 0.30 18.82 -11.67
C TRP A 26 1.55 18.58 -12.53
N GLY A 27 1.40 17.72 -13.55
CA GLY A 27 2.49 17.31 -14.43
C GLY A 27 3.38 16.16 -13.92
N HIS A 28 3.19 15.70 -12.67
CA HIS A 28 4.06 14.69 -12.05
C HIS A 28 3.40 13.32 -11.83
N ALA A 29 2.15 13.11 -12.24
CA ALA A 29 1.45 11.84 -12.03
C ALA A 29 2.16 10.64 -12.70
N GLU A 30 2.65 10.81 -13.94
CA GLU A 30 3.41 9.77 -14.64
C GLU A 30 4.80 9.55 -14.03
N GLU A 31 5.47 10.62 -13.58
CA GLU A 31 6.75 10.52 -12.88
C GLU A 31 6.59 9.73 -11.57
N PHE A 32 5.56 10.03 -10.78
CA PHE A 32 5.22 9.27 -9.58
C PHE A 32 4.99 7.80 -9.90
N LEU A 33 4.19 7.50 -10.92
CA LEU A 33 3.90 6.13 -11.32
C LEU A 33 5.16 5.37 -11.76
N ALA A 34 6.05 6.04 -12.52
CA ALA A 34 7.31 5.45 -12.96
C ALA A 34 8.22 5.14 -11.77
N LEU A 35 8.40 6.08 -10.84
CA LEU A 35 9.19 5.89 -9.62
C LEU A 35 8.60 4.80 -8.73
N PHE A 36 7.27 4.78 -8.54
CA PHE A 36 6.57 3.75 -7.78
C PHE A 36 6.82 2.36 -8.36
N LYS A 37 6.66 2.20 -9.68
CA LYS A 37 6.89 0.91 -10.37
C LYS A 37 8.35 0.46 -10.31
N LYS A 38 9.29 1.40 -10.42
CA LYS A 38 10.73 1.12 -10.43
C LYS A 38 11.24 0.73 -9.04
N ASN A 39 10.81 1.44 -8.00
CA ASN A 39 11.45 1.40 -6.68
C ASN A 39 10.56 0.81 -5.59
N HIS A 40 9.31 1.26 -5.49
CA HIS A 40 8.45 0.84 -4.37
C HIS A 40 7.80 -0.52 -4.60
N TYR A 41 7.25 -0.75 -5.80
CA TYR A 41 6.53 -1.98 -6.11
C TYR A 41 7.39 -3.26 -5.99
N PRO A 42 8.66 -3.30 -6.41
CA PRO A 42 9.49 -4.49 -6.23
C PRO A 42 9.71 -4.87 -4.76
N VAL A 43 9.79 -3.88 -3.86
CA VAL A 43 9.86 -4.12 -2.40
C VAL A 43 8.56 -4.77 -1.91
N LEU A 44 7.40 -4.19 -2.27
CA LEU A 44 6.09 -4.75 -1.92
C LEU A 44 5.92 -6.18 -2.47
N LYS A 45 6.39 -6.44 -3.70
CA LYS A 45 6.35 -7.77 -4.29
C LYS A 45 7.20 -8.78 -3.50
N LYS A 46 8.35 -8.37 -2.96
CA LYS A 46 9.14 -9.22 -2.06
C LYS A 46 8.43 -9.47 -0.73
N GLU A 47 7.74 -8.48 -0.18
CA GLU A 47 6.92 -8.70 1.01
C GLU A 47 5.71 -9.62 0.76
N MET A 48 5.14 -9.59 -0.45
CA MET A 48 4.16 -10.59 -0.90
C MET A 48 4.77 -11.99 -0.96
N GLU A 49 5.98 -12.15 -1.54
CA GLU A 49 6.69 -13.43 -1.60
C GLU A 49 7.00 -13.99 -0.19
N LEU A 50 7.21 -13.11 0.80
CA LEU A 50 7.35 -13.48 2.22
C LEU A 50 6.02 -13.81 2.92
N GLY A 51 4.89 -13.70 2.23
CA GLY A 51 3.56 -14.00 2.76
C GLY A 51 2.99 -12.94 3.70
N ARG A 52 3.57 -11.72 3.73
CA ARG A 52 3.05 -10.60 4.52
C ARG A 52 1.81 -9.99 3.88
N MET A 53 1.83 -9.91 2.56
CA MET A 53 0.78 -9.33 1.73
C MET A 53 0.20 -10.40 0.80
N LEU A 54 -1.12 -10.46 0.72
CA LEU A 54 -1.84 -11.34 -0.19
C LEU A 54 -1.96 -10.72 -1.59
N LYS A 55 -2.09 -9.39 -1.67
CA LYS A 55 -2.31 -8.69 -2.93
C LYS A 55 -1.89 -7.23 -2.85
N VAL A 56 -1.35 -6.71 -3.95
CA VAL A 56 -1.14 -5.28 -4.18
C VAL A 56 -1.77 -4.93 -5.53
N THR A 57 -2.66 -3.95 -5.55
CA THR A 57 -3.23 -3.41 -6.81
C THR A 57 -3.12 -1.91 -6.84
N MET A 58 -2.95 -1.34 -8.02
CA MET A 58 -2.98 0.10 -8.24
C MET A 58 -4.04 0.44 -9.28
N VAL A 59 -4.81 1.50 -9.02
CA VAL A 59 -5.75 2.08 -9.96
C VAL A 59 -5.53 3.59 -10.05
N THR A 60 -5.92 4.18 -11.17
CA THR A 60 -5.96 5.63 -11.39
C THR A 60 -7.37 6.01 -11.84
N PRO A 61 -7.85 7.24 -11.56
CA PRO A 61 -9.12 7.67 -12.13
C PRO A 61 -9.02 7.71 -13.66
N ARG A 62 -10.10 7.31 -14.32
CA ARG A 62 -10.20 7.38 -15.80
C ARG A 62 -10.52 8.79 -16.29
N TYR A 63 -11.18 9.59 -15.47
CA TYR A 63 -11.65 10.93 -15.80
C TYR A 63 -11.17 11.93 -14.75
N HIS A 64 -11.21 13.21 -15.11
CA HIS A 64 -10.83 14.30 -14.21
C HIS A 64 -11.82 14.43 -13.04
N MET A 65 -11.29 14.84 -11.89
CA MET A 65 -12.03 15.16 -10.68
C MET A 65 -11.83 16.65 -10.34
N THR A 66 -12.67 17.21 -9.47
CA THR A 66 -12.43 18.56 -8.93
C THR A 66 -11.14 18.56 -8.09
N GLU A 67 -10.48 19.72 -8.00
CA GLU A 67 -9.17 19.82 -7.34
C GLU A 67 -9.21 19.41 -5.87
N ASP A 68 -10.30 19.69 -5.16
CA ASP A 68 -10.51 19.33 -3.76
C ASP A 68 -10.71 17.82 -3.56
N ALA A 69 -11.30 17.13 -4.54
CA ALA A 69 -11.61 15.70 -4.45
C ALA A 69 -10.62 14.79 -5.20
N ARG A 70 -9.69 15.36 -5.99
CA ARG A 70 -8.81 14.57 -6.85
C ARG A 70 -7.79 13.75 -6.04
N TRP A 71 -7.55 12.56 -6.55
CA TRP A 71 -6.40 11.70 -6.28
C TRP A 71 -5.94 11.12 -7.61
N ASP A 72 -4.65 10.85 -7.77
CA ASP A 72 -4.09 10.43 -9.06
C ASP A 72 -3.80 8.93 -9.10
N CYS A 73 -3.42 8.35 -7.96
CA CYS A 73 -3.20 6.93 -7.79
C CYS A 73 -3.82 6.45 -6.48
N ARG A 74 -4.46 5.27 -6.51
CA ARG A 74 -4.85 4.51 -5.31
C ARG A 74 -4.21 3.15 -5.36
N VAL A 75 -3.46 2.81 -4.33
CA VAL A 75 -2.91 1.46 -4.12
C VAL A 75 -3.74 0.76 -3.05
N THR A 76 -4.20 -0.44 -3.31
CA THR A 76 -4.81 -1.30 -2.29
C THR A 76 -3.81 -2.39 -1.95
N ILE A 77 -3.42 -2.48 -0.68
CA ILE A 77 -2.64 -3.58 -0.15
C ILE A 77 -3.55 -4.42 0.74
N VAL A 78 -3.66 -5.70 0.42
CA VAL A 78 -4.33 -6.69 1.26
C VAL A 78 -3.26 -7.44 2.03
N PHE A 79 -3.14 -7.15 3.32
CA PHE A 79 -2.24 -7.85 4.23
C PHE A 79 -2.85 -9.17 4.69
N LYS A 80 -1.98 -10.10 5.11
CA LYS A 80 -2.41 -11.39 5.67
C LYS A 80 -3.39 -11.20 6.82
N ASN A 81 -3.09 -10.26 7.73
CA ASN A 81 -3.98 -9.84 8.80
C ASN A 81 -3.59 -8.47 9.37
N ALA A 82 -4.42 -7.95 10.27
CA ALA A 82 -4.22 -6.64 10.90
C ALA A 82 -2.93 -6.56 11.73
N ALA A 83 -2.50 -7.65 12.36
CA ALA A 83 -1.26 -7.66 13.14
C ALA A 83 -0.03 -7.45 12.24
N VAL A 84 0.01 -8.12 11.08
CA VAL A 84 1.07 -7.93 10.07
C VAL A 84 1.04 -6.52 9.49
N ALA A 85 -0.15 -5.96 9.23
CA ALA A 85 -0.30 -4.60 8.70
C ALA A 85 0.20 -3.50 9.65
N ASN A 86 0.21 -3.75 10.97
CA ASN A 86 0.56 -2.78 12.01
C ASN A 86 1.83 -3.17 12.79
N ASP A 87 2.63 -4.11 12.28
CA ASP A 87 3.91 -4.46 12.89
C ASP A 87 5.03 -3.48 12.48
N ASN A 88 6.21 -3.65 13.08
CA ASN A 88 7.39 -2.85 12.76
C ASN A 88 8.35 -3.61 11.82
N PHE A 89 7.82 -4.27 10.79
CA PHE A 89 8.67 -5.00 9.84
C PHE A 89 9.68 -4.09 9.15
N ASP A 90 10.95 -4.52 9.14
CA ASP A 90 12.04 -3.79 8.51
C ASP A 90 12.36 -4.34 7.11
N SER A 91 11.98 -3.59 6.08
CA SER A 91 12.27 -3.92 4.67
C SER A 91 13.70 -3.53 4.24
N SER A 92 14.56 -3.04 5.15
CA SER A 92 15.93 -2.59 4.80
C SER A 92 16.79 -3.69 4.17
N GLY A 93 16.64 -4.94 4.63
CA GLY A 93 17.33 -6.10 4.04
C GLY A 93 16.90 -6.35 2.59
N ILE A 94 15.60 -6.29 2.32
CA ILE A 94 15.03 -6.41 0.97
C ILE A 94 15.54 -5.29 0.07
N ILE A 95 15.51 -4.05 0.56
CA ILE A 95 15.94 -2.86 -0.18
C ILE A 95 17.42 -2.98 -0.57
N LYS A 96 18.30 -3.36 0.35
CA LYS A 96 19.74 -3.54 0.06
C LYS A 96 20.00 -4.61 -0.98
N GLN A 97 19.20 -5.69 -0.98
CA GLN A 97 19.31 -6.75 -1.97
C GLN A 97 18.83 -6.31 -3.35
N LEU A 98 17.71 -5.59 -3.43
CA LEU A 98 17.12 -5.15 -4.69
C LEU A 98 17.89 -3.98 -5.34
N TYR A 99 18.45 -3.09 -4.52
CA TYR A 99 19.06 -1.85 -4.98
C TYR A 99 20.50 -1.71 -4.47
N PRO A 100 21.50 -2.30 -5.14
CA PRO A 100 22.90 -2.14 -4.74
C PRO A 100 23.36 -0.66 -4.74
N ASP A 101 22.85 0.14 -5.69
CA ASP A 101 23.03 1.59 -5.71
C ASP A 101 22.02 2.27 -4.76
N GLN A 102 22.43 2.37 -3.49
CA GLN A 102 21.62 2.96 -2.43
C GLN A 102 21.48 4.48 -2.55
N GLU A 103 22.43 5.16 -3.20
CA GLU A 103 22.36 6.62 -3.35
C GLU A 103 21.26 7.00 -4.33
N THR A 104 21.26 6.35 -5.51
CA THR A 104 20.21 6.54 -6.52
C THR A 104 18.85 6.16 -5.97
N TYR A 105 18.73 5.00 -5.29
CA TYR A 105 17.45 4.56 -4.71
C TYR A 105 16.89 5.59 -3.72
N LYS A 106 17.70 6.09 -2.79
CA LYS A 106 17.26 7.08 -1.80
C LYS A 106 16.83 8.39 -2.46
N LYS A 107 17.59 8.88 -3.44
CA LYS A 107 17.26 10.11 -4.17
C LYS A 107 15.93 9.97 -4.91
N GLU A 108 15.70 8.82 -5.53
CA GLU A 108 14.48 8.56 -6.28
C GLU A 108 13.25 8.32 -5.39
N GLU A 109 13.40 7.62 -4.25
CA GLU A 109 12.31 7.48 -3.28
C GLU A 109 11.97 8.81 -2.61
N GLN A 110 12.98 9.64 -2.30
CA GLN A 110 12.75 11.02 -1.86
C GLN A 110 11.97 11.80 -2.92
N ARG A 111 12.42 11.74 -4.19
CA ARG A 111 11.74 12.41 -5.30
C ARG A 111 10.29 11.95 -5.45
N ARG A 112 10.01 10.65 -5.28
CA ARG A 112 8.67 10.08 -5.35
C ARG A 112 7.71 10.72 -4.35
N PHE A 113 8.19 11.12 -3.18
CA PHE A 113 7.38 11.85 -2.19
C PHE A 113 7.38 13.37 -2.40
N GLU A 114 8.49 13.97 -2.83
CA GLU A 114 8.57 15.42 -3.09
C GLU A 114 7.55 15.91 -4.14
N ILE A 115 7.15 15.03 -5.06
CA ILE A 115 6.18 15.34 -6.12
C ILE A 115 4.73 15.10 -5.72
N LEU A 116 4.45 14.81 -4.45
CA LEU A 116 3.10 14.70 -3.93
C LEU A 116 2.61 16.04 -3.35
N ASP A 117 1.34 16.34 -3.59
CA ASP A 117 0.59 17.37 -2.86
C ASP A 117 -0.04 16.78 -1.59
N ALA A 118 -0.50 15.52 -1.64
CA ALA A 118 -1.07 14.83 -0.50
C ALA A 118 -0.92 13.30 -0.61
N HIS A 119 -0.89 12.66 0.55
CA HIS A 119 -0.92 11.21 0.71
C HIS A 119 -1.68 10.86 1.99
N TRP A 120 -2.56 9.87 1.92
CA TRP A 120 -3.26 9.36 3.09
C TRP A 120 -3.54 7.87 2.97
N ASP A 121 -3.58 7.22 4.13
CA ASP A 121 -3.78 5.79 4.29
C ASP A 121 -5.13 5.56 4.96
N LEU A 122 -5.92 4.68 4.36
CA LEU A 122 -7.28 4.39 4.79
C LEU A 122 -7.43 2.88 4.98
N PRO A 123 -7.34 2.39 6.22
CA PRO A 123 -7.78 1.04 6.53
C PRO A 123 -9.28 0.91 6.23
N ILE A 124 -9.64 -0.10 5.45
CA ILE A 124 -11.02 -0.37 5.07
C ILE A 124 -11.48 -1.70 5.66
N LYS A 125 -12.79 -1.83 5.87
CA LYS A 125 -13.42 -3.09 6.26
C LYS A 125 -14.51 -3.41 5.27
N ASP A 126 -14.64 -4.70 4.97
CA ASP A 126 -15.80 -5.17 4.24
C ASP A 126 -17.05 -5.05 5.12
N VAL A 127 -18.16 -4.69 4.50
CA VAL A 127 -19.48 -4.71 5.11
C VAL A 127 -20.21 -5.91 4.52
N ASP A 128 -20.56 -6.87 5.37
CA ASP A 128 -21.41 -7.98 4.97
C ASP A 128 -22.83 -7.46 4.74
N LEU A 129 -23.26 -7.48 3.48
CA LEU A 129 -24.59 -7.00 3.07
C LEU A 129 -25.69 -8.03 3.32
N ASP A 130 -25.34 -9.29 3.57
CA ASP A 130 -26.28 -10.38 3.85
C ASP A 130 -26.46 -10.63 5.35
N ALA A 131 -25.68 -9.96 6.21
CA ALA A 131 -25.83 -10.00 7.66
C ALA A 131 -27.17 -9.38 8.10
N ARG A 132 -27.96 -10.15 8.86
CA ARG A 132 -29.27 -9.74 9.41
C ARG A 132 -29.19 -9.19 10.82
#